data_AF-A0A1E8PKM8-F1
#
_entry.id   AF-A0A1E8PKM8-F1
#
_cell.length_a   1.000
_cell.length_b   1.000
_cell.length_c   1.000
_cell.angle_alpha   90.00
_cell.angle_beta   90.00
_cell.angle_gamma   90.00
#
_symmetry.space_group_name_H-M   'P 1'
#
loop_
_entity.id
_entity.type
_entity.pdbx_description
1 polymer ?
#
loop_
_entity_poly.entity_id
_entity_poly.type
_entity_poly.pdbx_seq_one_letter_code
_entity_poly.pdbx_strand_id
1 'polypeptide(L)'
;MVKLKGASWLTILPGCLLAGTGLGLTNTSVTNTTTGAVPGERAGMASSIDISARMVSLSINIALLGFILVAGIQSALRQHVPAGMEDAAALHAMAEGLSAGKGAGALPAGVAKLALAQGFGAVMLYGGIAACLFAVASALVFGAGRDAALGAGRL
;
A
#
# COMPACT_ATOMS: atom_id res chain seq x y z
N MET A 1 29.50 18.79 -3.54
CA MET A 1 28.75 18.45 -2.31
C MET A 1 27.51 19.34 -2.23
N VAL A 2 26.37 18.89 -2.76
CA VAL A 2 25.11 19.65 -2.72
C VAL A 2 24.25 19.09 -1.59
N LYS A 3 24.14 19.85 -0.49
CA LYS A 3 23.15 19.60 0.58
C LYS A 3 21.75 19.87 -0.01
N LEU A 4 20.91 18.84 -0.09
CA LEU A 4 19.48 18.97 -0.37
C LEU A 4 18.81 19.77 0.76
N LYS A 5 18.75 21.09 0.58
CA LYS A 5 18.10 22.06 1.46
C LYS A 5 16.58 21.98 1.24
N GLY A 6 15.94 20.91 1.70
CA GLY A 6 14.49 20.73 1.51
C GLY A 6 13.91 19.40 1.96
N ALA A 7 14.71 18.33 2.07
CA ALA A 7 14.24 17.04 2.60
C ALA A 7 14.17 17.06 4.14
N SER A 8 13.31 17.91 4.68
CA SER A 8 12.91 17.86 6.09
C SER A 8 11.69 16.95 6.24
N TRP A 9 11.50 16.35 7.41
CA TRP A 9 10.29 15.58 7.78
C TRP A 9 8.98 16.32 7.45
N LEU A 10 9.04 17.66 7.39
CA LEU A 10 7.98 18.54 6.93
C LEU A 10 7.46 18.24 5.52
N THR A 11 8.28 17.65 4.63
CA THR A 11 7.85 17.28 3.27
C THR A 11 6.99 16.01 3.23
N ILE A 12 7.13 15.13 4.23
CA ILE A 12 6.35 13.90 4.37
C ILE A 12 5.08 14.15 5.18
N LEU A 13 5.12 15.15 6.07
CA LEU A 13 4.01 15.56 6.94
C LEU A 13 2.66 15.74 6.22
N PRO A 14 2.54 16.50 5.11
CA PRO A 14 1.24 16.68 4.47
C PRO A 14 0.68 15.36 3.91
N GLY A 15 1.53 14.48 3.38
CA GLY A 15 1.13 13.16 2.92
C GLY A 15 0.62 12.29 4.07
N CYS A 16 1.34 12.28 5.20
CA CYS A 16 0.91 11.56 6.40
C CYS A 16 -0.41 12.09 6.97
N LEU A 17 -0.60 13.41 6.99
CA LEU A 17 -1.85 14.03 7.45
C LEU A 17 -3.02 13.63 6.56
N LEU A 18 -2.87 13.76 5.24
CA LEU A 18 -3.91 13.36 4.28
C LEU A 18 -4.25 11.87 4.39
N ALA A 19 -3.24 11.00 4.46
CA ALA A 19 -3.43 9.56 4.64
C ALA A 19 -4.12 9.23 5.97
N GLY A 20 -3.71 9.88 7.06
CA GLY A 20 -4.31 9.70 8.38
C GLY A 20 -5.76 10.15 8.45
N THR A 21 -6.10 11.31 7.85
CA THR A 21 -7.48 11.79 7.76
C THR A 21 -8.36 10.82 6.96
N GLY A 22 -7.88 10.35 5.80
CA GLY A 22 -8.62 9.37 4.99
C GLY A 22 -8.87 8.05 5.72
N LEU A 23 -7.85 7.55 6.43
CA LEU A 23 -7.95 6.33 7.23
C LEU A 23 -8.93 6.49 8.40
N GLY A 24 -8.91 7.63 9.09
CA GLY A 24 -9.83 7.93 10.19
C GLY A 24 -11.29 7.97 9.73
N LEU A 25 -11.58 8.70 8.64
CA LEU A 25 -12.92 8.80 8.07
C LEU A 25 -13.45 7.43 7.65
N THR A 26 -12.61 6.62 6.99
CA THR A 26 -13.02 5.31 6.47
C THR A 26 -13.28 4.32 7.61
N ASN A 27 -12.38 4.25 8.60
CA ASN A 27 -12.49 3.26 9.67
C ASN A 27 -13.73 3.46 10.55
N THR A 28 -14.07 4.72 10.88
CA THR A 28 -15.23 5.03 11.72
C THR A 28 -16.54 4.78 10.98
N SER A 29 -16.64 5.18 9.71
CA SER A 29 -17.86 4.95 8.93
C SER A 29 -18.12 3.46 8.70
N VAL A 30 -17.11 2.68 8.34
CA VAL A 30 -17.27 1.22 8.13
C VAL A 30 -17.76 0.54 9.41
N THR A 31 -17.12 0.82 10.55
CA THR A 31 -17.51 0.19 11.83
C THR A 31 -18.93 0.57 12.26
N ASN A 32 -19.31 1.85 12.12
CA ASN A 32 -20.66 2.30 12.47
C ASN A 32 -21.72 1.70 11.56
N THR A 33 -21.48 1.60 10.25
CA THR A 33 -22.42 0.98 9.31
C THR A 33 -22.58 -0.52 9.58
N THR A 34 -21.48 -1.25 9.81
CA THR A 34 -21.54 -2.70 10.09
C THR A 34 -22.26 -2.99 11.40
N THR A 35 -21.97 -2.22 12.45
CA THR A 35 -22.58 -2.43 13.79
C THR A 35 -24.04 -1.95 13.84
N GLY A 36 -24.39 -0.89 13.10
CA GLY A 36 -25.74 -0.34 13.05
C GLY A 36 -26.71 -1.07 12.13
N ALA A 37 -26.23 -1.92 11.21
CA ALA A 37 -27.07 -2.69 10.28
C ALA A 37 -27.72 -3.95 10.88
N VAL A 38 -27.37 -4.31 12.13
CA VAL A 38 -27.87 -5.50 12.82
C VAL A 38 -28.57 -5.15 14.14
N PRO A 39 -29.59 -5.91 14.57
CA PRO A 39 -30.18 -5.77 15.91
C PRO A 39 -29.12 -5.92 17.00
N GLY A 40 -29.31 -5.23 18.14
CA GLY A 40 -28.34 -5.17 19.23
C GLY A 40 -27.86 -6.55 19.72
N GLU A 41 -28.72 -7.58 19.67
CA GLU A 41 -28.34 -8.95 20.06
C GLU A 41 -27.28 -9.58 19.15
N ARG A 42 -27.06 -9.06 17.94
CA ARG A 42 -26.10 -9.57 16.93
C ARG A 42 -24.96 -8.61 16.60
N ALA A 43 -24.95 -7.41 17.19
CA ALA A 43 -23.90 -6.41 16.97
C ALA A 43 -22.49 -6.95 17.26
N GLY A 44 -22.35 -7.78 18.29
CA GLY A 44 -21.08 -8.45 18.62
C GLY A 44 -20.58 -9.41 17.53
N MET A 45 -21.50 -10.14 16.87
CA MET A 45 -21.14 -11.04 15.76
C MET A 45 -20.79 -10.28 14.48
N ALA A 46 -21.46 -9.16 14.20
CA ALA A 46 -21.15 -8.32 13.04
C ALA A 46 -19.78 -7.63 13.19
N SER A 47 -19.47 -7.11 14.38
CA SER A 47 -18.18 -6.46 14.66
C SER A 47 -16.99 -7.43 14.59
N SER A 48 -17.15 -8.67 15.07
CA SER A 48 -16.07 -9.67 14.98
C SER A 48 -15.78 -10.10 13.54
N ILE A 49 -16.80 -10.18 12.68
CA ILE A 49 -16.63 -10.44 11.24
C ILE A 49 -15.90 -9.26 10.57
N ASP A 50 -16.27 -8.02 10.87
CA ASP A 50 -15.63 -6.81 10.33
C ASP A 50 -14.12 -6.79 10.63
N ILE A 51 -13.76 -7.01 11.90
CA ILE A 51 -12.37 -7.02 12.36
C ILE A 51 -11.60 -8.18 11.71
N SER A 52 -12.21 -9.36 11.60
CA SER A 52 -11.57 -10.53 10.96
C SER A 52 -11.26 -10.24 9.49
N ALA A 53 -12.20 -9.63 8.76
CA ALA A 53 -11.99 -9.25 7.37
C ALA A 53 -10.84 -8.24 7.23
N ARG A 54 -10.76 -7.24 8.12
CA ARG A 54 -9.65 -6.27 8.14
C ARG A 54 -8.30 -6.95 8.37
N MET A 55 -8.22 -7.88 9.32
CA MET A 55 -6.96 -8.57 9.62
C MET A 55 -6.50 -9.45 8.47
N VAL A 56 -7.41 -10.20 7.84
CA VAL A 56 -7.09 -11.02 6.66
C VAL A 56 -6.61 -10.13 5.52
N SER A 57 -7.33 -9.04 5.23
CA SER A 57 -6.94 -8.09 4.18
C SER A 57 -5.58 -7.45 4.45
N LEU A 58 -5.32 -7.03 5.70
CA LEU A 58 -4.03 -6.45 6.08
C LEU A 58 -2.88 -7.44 5.90
N SER A 59 -3.08 -8.69 6.30
CA SER A 59 -2.08 -9.76 6.16
C SER A 59 -1.70 -9.98 4.69
N ILE A 60 -2.70 -10.12 3.83
CA ILE A 60 -2.50 -10.29 2.39
C ILE A 60 -1.80 -9.06 1.80
N ASN A 61 -2.22 -7.86 2.21
CA ASN A 61 -1.64 -6.62 1.69
C ASN A 61 -0.17 -6.47 2.10
N ILE A 62 0.18 -6.74 3.36
CA ILE A 62 1.57 -6.70 3.84
C ILE A 62 2.44 -7.70 3.08
N ALA A 63 1.93 -8.91 2.83
CA ALA A 63 2.65 -9.91 2.02
C ALA A 63 2.92 -9.41 0.59
N LEU A 64 1.93 -8.80 -0.06
CA LEU A 64 2.06 -8.22 -1.39
C LEU A 64 3.05 -7.05 -1.41
N LEU A 65 2.97 -6.13 -0.45
CA LEU A 65 3.89 -5.00 -0.36
C LEU A 65 5.35 -5.47 -0.20
N GLY A 66 5.59 -6.49 0.64
CA GLY A 66 6.91 -7.09 0.82
C GLY A 66 7.43 -7.76 -0.46
N PHE A 67 6.58 -8.53 -1.14
CA PHE A 67 6.91 -9.15 -2.42
C PHE A 67 7.27 -8.11 -3.50
N ILE A 68 6.45 -7.07 -3.65
CA ILE A 68 6.68 -5.99 -4.63
C ILE A 68 7.98 -5.23 -4.30
N LEU A 69 8.27 -5.01 -3.02
CA LEU A 69 9.49 -4.36 -2.58
C LEU A 69 10.73 -5.16 -2.98
N VAL A 70 10.76 -6.47 -2.68
CA VAL A 70 11.87 -7.35 -3.05
C VAL A 70 12.04 -7.43 -4.56
N ALA A 71 10.94 -7.58 -5.31
CA ALA A 71 10.98 -7.60 -6.77
C ALA A 71 11.48 -6.28 -7.37
N GLY A 72 11.05 -5.14 -6.81
CA GLY A 72 11.50 -3.82 -7.23
C GLY A 72 13.00 -3.58 -6.95
N ILE A 73 13.48 -4.00 -5.77
CA ILE A 73 14.91 -3.96 -5.44
C ILE A 73 15.71 -4.87 -6.38
N GLN A 74 15.26 -6.11 -6.60
CA GLN A 74 15.93 -7.06 -7.49
C GLN A 74 16.04 -6.51 -8.92
N SER A 75 14.96 -5.90 -9.43
CA SER A 75 14.96 -5.25 -10.75
C SER A 75 15.97 -4.09 -10.81
N ALA A 76 16.06 -3.28 -9.75
CA ALA A 76 17.01 -2.18 -9.69
C ALA A 76 18.46 -2.68 -9.64
N LEU A 77 18.72 -3.74 -8.88
CA LEU A 77 20.05 -4.38 -8.79
C LEU A 77 20.48 -4.96 -10.14
N ARG A 78 19.59 -5.65 -10.87
CA ARG A 78 19.88 -6.17 -12.22
C ARG A 78 20.31 -5.09 -13.21
N GLN A 79 19.82 -3.87 -13.07
CA GLN A 79 20.13 -2.75 -13.96
C GLN A 79 21.46 -2.05 -13.64
N HIS A 80 22.00 -2.22 -12.42
CA HIS A 80 23.14 -1.44 -11.92
C HIS A 80 24.36 -2.30 -11.54
N VAL A 81 24.24 -3.62 -11.53
CA VAL A 81 25.37 -4.53 -11.27
C VAL A 81 26.14 -4.80 -12.57
N PRO A 82 27.48 -4.74 -12.57
CA PRO A 82 28.30 -5.03 -13.75
C PRO A 82 28.08 -6.45 -14.32
N ALA A 83 28.19 -6.60 -15.63
CA ALA A 83 28.12 -7.89 -16.33
C ALA A 83 29.14 -8.88 -15.72
N GLY A 84 28.65 -9.98 -15.13
CA GLY A 84 29.47 -10.98 -14.44
C GLY A 84 28.91 -11.47 -13.09
N MET A 85 27.93 -10.78 -12.52
CA MET A 85 27.19 -11.20 -11.33
C MET A 85 25.70 -11.36 -11.68
N GLU A 86 25.41 -12.25 -12.62
CA GLU A 86 24.06 -12.50 -13.16
C GLU A 86 23.32 -13.63 -12.43
N ASP A 87 23.89 -14.16 -11.35
CA ASP A 87 23.22 -15.22 -10.58
C ASP A 87 21.94 -14.67 -9.93
N ALA A 88 20.80 -15.09 -10.48
CA ALA A 88 19.48 -14.64 -10.07
C ALA A 88 19.19 -14.99 -8.60
N ALA A 89 19.73 -16.10 -8.09
CA ALA A 89 19.57 -16.51 -6.70
C ALA A 89 20.32 -15.58 -5.75
N ALA A 90 21.57 -15.22 -6.10
CA ALA A 90 22.36 -14.28 -5.32
C ALA A 90 21.71 -12.89 -5.27
N LEU A 91 21.22 -12.39 -6.40
CA LEU A 91 20.51 -11.10 -6.45
C LEU A 91 19.22 -11.11 -5.62
N HIS A 92 18.50 -12.23 -5.60
CA HIS A 92 17.30 -12.37 -4.79
C HIS A 92 17.64 -12.31 -3.29
N ALA A 93 18.63 -13.08 -2.85
CA ALA A 93 19.07 -13.08 -1.45
C ALA A 93 19.58 -11.69 -0.99
N MET A 94 20.25 -10.96 -1.89
CA MET A 94 20.66 -9.57 -1.62
C MET A 94 19.46 -8.62 -1.52
N ALA A 95 18.47 -8.76 -2.41
CA ALA A 95 17.25 -7.96 -2.38
C ALA A 95 16.44 -8.21 -1.10
N GLU A 96 16.28 -9.48 -0.70
CA GLU A 96 15.63 -9.86 0.56
C GLU A 96 16.39 -9.33 1.78
N GLY A 97 17.72 -9.42 1.78
CA GLY A 97 18.56 -8.87 2.84
C GLY A 97 18.39 -7.36 2.97
N LEU A 98 18.35 -6.65 1.84
CA LEU A 98 18.16 -5.20 1.82
C LEU A 98 16.75 -4.80 2.27
N SER A 99 15.70 -5.50 1.83
CA SER A 99 14.32 -5.25 2.27
C SER A 99 14.11 -5.57 3.75
N ALA A 100 14.80 -6.59 4.27
CA ALA A 100 14.76 -6.96 5.69
C ALA A 100 15.59 -6.02 6.58
N GLY A 101 16.28 -5.02 6.01
CA GLY A 101 17.09 -4.06 6.76
C GLY A 101 18.41 -4.64 7.28
N LYS A 102 18.88 -5.79 6.74
CA LYS A 102 20.19 -6.38 7.09
C LYS A 102 21.38 -5.55 6.59
N GLY A 103 21.12 -4.47 5.87
CA GLY A 103 22.12 -3.56 5.31
C GLY A 103 22.54 -3.94 3.89
N ALA A 104 23.39 -3.10 3.29
CA ALA A 104 23.83 -3.24 1.91
C ALA A 104 24.85 -4.38 1.70
N GLY A 105 25.38 -4.99 2.77
CA GLY A 105 26.45 -5.99 2.67
C GLY A 105 27.67 -5.43 1.92
N ALA A 106 28.07 -6.11 0.84
CA ALA A 106 29.16 -5.69 -0.05
C ALA A 106 28.74 -4.62 -1.09
N LEU A 107 27.47 -4.26 -1.15
CA LEU A 107 26.94 -3.32 -2.15
C LEU A 107 27.33 -1.87 -1.79
N PRO A 108 27.75 -1.04 -2.75
CA PRO A 108 27.98 0.38 -2.50
C PRO A 108 26.71 1.05 -1.95
N ALA A 109 26.86 1.88 -0.91
CA ALA A 109 25.74 2.54 -0.25
C ALA A 109 24.85 3.35 -1.21
N GLY A 110 25.44 3.91 -2.28
CA GLY A 110 24.70 4.61 -3.34
C GLY A 110 23.76 3.70 -4.12
N VAL A 111 24.22 2.50 -4.49
CA VAL A 111 23.41 1.51 -5.22
C VAL A 111 22.31 0.95 -4.33
N ALA A 112 22.62 0.68 -3.06
CA ALA A 112 21.62 0.21 -2.10
C ALA A 112 20.50 1.24 -1.89
N LYS A 113 20.85 2.53 -1.74
CA LYS A 113 19.86 3.61 -1.59
C LYS A 113 19.00 3.79 -2.84
N LEU A 114 19.60 3.68 -4.02
CA LEU A 114 18.89 3.79 -5.31
C LEU A 114 17.93 2.61 -5.50
N ALA A 115 18.39 1.38 -5.25
CA ALA A 115 17.57 0.18 -5.34
C ALA A 115 16.39 0.21 -4.34
N LEU A 116 16.65 0.68 -3.11
CA LEU A 116 15.59 0.89 -2.12
C LEU A 116 14.59 1.95 -2.58
N ALA A 117 15.05 3.09 -3.12
CA ALA A 117 14.18 4.15 -3.61
C ALA A 117 13.30 3.67 -4.78
N GLN A 118 13.85 2.86 -5.69
CA GLN A 118 13.10 2.26 -6.79
C GLN A 118 12.09 1.21 -6.29
N GLY A 119 12.48 0.38 -5.32
CA GLY A 119 11.58 -0.56 -4.65
C GLY A 119 10.40 0.15 -3.98
N PHE A 120 10.66 1.19 -3.19
CA PHE A 120 9.61 2.02 -2.60
C PHE A 120 8.75 2.73 -3.65
N GLY A 121 9.33 3.14 -4.78
CA GLY A 121 8.59 3.68 -5.91
C GLY A 121 7.56 2.68 -6.46
N ALA A 122 7.95 1.41 -6.63
CA ALA A 122 7.04 0.35 -7.09
C ALA A 122 5.92 0.08 -6.07
N VAL A 123 6.26 0.04 -4.78
CA VAL A 123 5.29 -0.13 -3.69
C VAL A 123 4.28 1.02 -3.64
N MET A 124 4.73 2.26 -3.79
CA MET A 124 3.87 3.45 -3.81
C MET A 124 2.95 3.47 -5.02
N LEU A 125 3.46 3.06 -6.19
CA LEU A 125 2.64 2.94 -7.40
C LEU A 125 1.55 1.89 -7.23
N TYR A 126 1.88 0.72 -6.66
CA TYR A 126 0.90 -0.30 -6.31
C TYR A 126 -0.18 0.26 -5.36
N GLY A 127 0.22 0.95 -4.29
CA GLY A 127 -0.71 1.58 -3.36
C GLY A 127 -1.64 2.59 -4.03
N GLY A 128 -1.11 3.44 -4.91
CA GLY A 128 -1.89 4.42 -5.67
C GLY A 128 -2.88 3.77 -6.63
N ILE A 129 -2.44 2.79 -7.42
CA ILE A 129 -3.31 2.06 -8.36
C ILE A 129 -4.40 1.31 -7.60
N ALA A 130 -4.05 0.61 -6.51
CA ALA A 130 -5.02 -0.11 -5.69
C ALA A 130 -6.09 0.84 -5.13
N ALA A 131 -5.68 2.01 -4.62
CA ALA A 131 -6.62 3.02 -4.12
C ALA A 131 -7.55 3.54 -5.23
N CYS A 132 -7.01 3.84 -6.43
CA CYS A 132 -7.83 4.24 -7.58
C CYS A 132 -8.81 3.14 -8.00
N LEU A 133 -8.38 1.88 -8.05
CA LEU A 133 -9.23 0.75 -8.39
C LEU A 133 -10.38 0.58 -7.37
N PHE A 134 -10.09 0.66 -6.07
CA PHE A 134 -11.13 0.61 -5.05
C PHE A 134 -12.09 1.80 -5.13
N ALA A 135 -11.60 3.00 -5.45
CA ALA A 135 -12.43 4.18 -5.64
C ALA A 135 -13.38 4.01 -6.84
N VAL A 136 -12.88 3.51 -7.98
CA VAL A 136 -13.70 3.22 -9.16
C VAL A 136 -14.71 2.11 -8.87
N ALA A 137 -14.29 1.02 -8.23
CA ALA A 137 -15.19 -0.07 -7.86
C ALA A 137 -16.32 0.41 -6.94
N SER A 138 -15.98 1.21 -5.93
CA SER A 138 -16.97 1.85 -5.04
C SER A 138 -17.94 2.75 -5.82
N ALA A 139 -17.42 3.60 -6.71
CA ALA A 139 -18.25 4.47 -7.54
C ALA A 139 -19.18 3.69 -8.47
N LEU A 140 -18.75 2.56 -9.04
CA LEU A 140 -19.59 1.72 -9.89
C LEU A 140 -20.71 1.02 -9.09
N VAL A 141 -20.38 0.46 -7.92
CA VAL A 141 -21.34 -0.28 -7.08
C VAL A 141 -22.37 0.67 -6.45
N PHE A 142 -21.93 1.80 -5.88
CA PHE A 142 -22.81 2.74 -5.19
C PHE A 142 -23.39 3.82 -6.12
N GLY A 143 -22.74 4.12 -7.24
CA GLY A 143 -23.22 5.10 -8.23
C GLY A 143 -24.39 4.57 -9.06
N ALA A 144 -24.36 3.28 -9.43
CA ALA A 144 -25.45 2.66 -10.20
C ALA A 144 -26.82 2.70 -9.48
N GLY A 145 -26.82 2.66 -8.14
CA GLY A 145 -28.04 2.80 -7.33
C GLY A 145 -28.60 4.22 -7.30
N ARG A 146 -27.75 5.24 -7.49
CA ARG A 146 -28.16 6.66 -7.51
C ARG A 146 -28.86 7.03 -8.81
N ASP A 147 -28.39 6.49 -9.93
CA ASP A 147 -29.01 6.72 -11.24
C ASP A 147 -30.38 6.00 -11.37
N ALA A 148 -30.52 4.81 -10.77
CA ALA A 148 -31.80 4.10 -10.71
C ALA A 148 -32.87 4.86 -9.88
N ALA A 149 -32.47 5.48 -8.77
CA ALA A 149 -33.38 6.27 -7.92
C ALA A 149 -33.82 7.59 -8.58
N LEU A 150 -32.93 8.23 -9.37
CA LEU A 150 -33.25 9.44 -10.13
C LEU A 150 -34.17 9.17 -11.34
N GLY A 151 -34.14 7.96 -11.90
CA GLY A 151 -35.07 7.52 -12.95
C GLY A 151 -36.49 7.20 -12.44
N ALA A 152 -36.61 6.67 -11.22
CA ALA A 152 -37.90 6.28 -10.63
C ALA A 152 -38.72 7.45 -10.06
N GLY A 153 -38.10 8.61 -9.79
CA GLY A 153 -38.77 9.82 -9.32
C GLY A 153 -39.29 10.75 -10.42
N ARG A 154 -39.28 10.32 -11.70
CA ARG A 154 -39.73 11.12 -12.86
C ARG A 154 -40.90 10.52 -13.64
N LEU A 155 -41.60 9.54 -13.07
CA LEU A 155 -42.88 9.01 -13.57
C LEU A 155 -43.99 9.37 -12.58
#